data_AF-K9X8A6-F1
#
_entry.id   AF-K9X8A6-F1
#
_cell.length_a   1.000
_cell.length_b   1.000
_cell.length_c   1.000
_cell.angle_alpha   90.00
_cell.angle_beta   90.00
_cell.angle_gamma   90.00
#
_symmetry.space_group_name_H-M   'P 1'
#
loop_
_entity.id
_entity.type
_entity.pdbx_description
1 polymer ?
#
loop_
_entity_poly.entity_id
_entity_poly.type
_entity_poly.pdbx_seq_one_letter_code
_entity_poly.pdbx_strand_id
1 'polypeptide(L)'
;MRSLLLTILSISTLLVSLLSSTAQAVPQPSTEPLELSLLEPGAPLNNRYVITANTISQSDLTVPSLWWAREQFASQLLDNWIAYPADGTNAGRIDLIVNRRLWNALDYLQRYEFVNHFGTVARDFGYNIRVFNYQQELLATYTCDFTVNLQCQIDHLNTTGRPGLRRIGEGQNGTMRQLDTESE
;
A
#
# COMPACT_ATOMS: atom_id res chain seq x y z
N MET A 1 -58.16 -3.44 -59.53
CA MET A 1 -56.87 -3.98 -59.98
C MET A 1 -55.82 -2.88 -59.90
N ARG A 2 -55.14 -2.78 -58.76
CA ARG A 2 -54.11 -1.77 -58.50
C ARG A 2 -52.84 -2.50 -58.06
N SER A 3 -51.76 -2.17 -58.75
CA SER A 3 -50.36 -2.47 -58.45
C SER A 3 -50.04 -2.24 -56.97
N LEU A 4 -49.37 -3.20 -56.32
CA LEU A 4 -48.60 -3.02 -55.08
C LEU A 4 -47.98 -4.37 -54.67
N LEU A 5 -46.65 -4.50 -54.78
CA LEU A 5 -45.78 -5.47 -54.10
C LEU A 5 -44.32 -5.14 -54.52
N LEU A 6 -43.32 -4.97 -53.67
CA LEU A 6 -43.20 -4.74 -52.23
C LEU A 6 -41.70 -4.43 -52.03
N THR A 7 -41.38 -3.27 -51.45
CA THR A 7 -40.03 -2.89 -51.04
C THR A 7 -39.62 -3.73 -49.84
N ILE A 8 -38.47 -4.42 -49.87
CA ILE A 8 -37.87 -4.99 -48.66
C ILE A 8 -36.43 -4.48 -48.55
N LEU A 9 -36.26 -3.56 -47.60
CA LEU A 9 -35.01 -2.98 -47.15
C LEU A 9 -34.02 -4.08 -46.73
N SER A 10 -32.80 -3.99 -47.25
CA SER A 10 -31.63 -4.72 -46.81
C SER A 10 -31.30 -4.36 -45.35
N ILE A 11 -31.61 -5.29 -44.45
CA ILE A 11 -31.32 -5.22 -43.02
C ILE A 11 -29.79 -5.22 -42.84
N SER A 12 -29.25 -4.08 -42.43
CA SER A 12 -27.85 -3.94 -42.07
C SER A 12 -27.55 -4.78 -40.84
N THR A 13 -26.73 -5.82 -40.98
CA THR A 13 -26.26 -6.64 -39.87
C THR A 13 -25.33 -5.82 -38.98
N LEU A 14 -25.86 -5.32 -37.86
CA LEU A 14 -25.06 -4.74 -36.78
C LEU A 14 -24.27 -5.86 -36.10
N LEU A 15 -23.03 -6.05 -36.56
CA LEU A 15 -22.04 -6.91 -35.93
C LEU A 15 -21.58 -6.22 -34.64
N VAL A 16 -22.25 -6.51 -33.51
CA VAL A 16 -21.80 -6.04 -32.19
C VAL A 16 -20.45 -6.67 -31.91
N SER A 17 -19.39 -5.89 -32.00
CA SER A 17 -18.04 -6.32 -31.64
C SER A 17 -18.00 -6.46 -30.12
N LEU A 18 -17.88 -7.70 -29.62
CA LEU A 18 -17.53 -7.90 -28.21
C LEU A 18 -16.09 -7.42 -28.03
N LEU A 19 -15.89 -6.24 -27.46
CA LEU A 19 -14.58 -5.84 -26.96
C LEU A 19 -14.23 -6.77 -25.79
N SER A 20 -13.24 -7.64 -25.98
CA SER A 20 -12.60 -8.33 -24.87
C SER A 20 -11.87 -7.30 -24.02
N SER A 21 -12.37 -7.04 -22.80
CA SER A 21 -11.64 -6.24 -21.82
C SER A 21 -10.48 -7.07 -21.27
N THR A 22 -9.25 -6.65 -21.51
CA THR A 22 -8.09 -7.19 -20.80
C THR A 22 -8.14 -6.66 -19.36
N ALA A 23 -8.72 -7.43 -18.44
CA ALA A 23 -8.54 -7.15 -17.02
C ALA A 23 -7.04 -7.30 -16.72
N GLN A 24 -6.35 -6.18 -16.46
CA GLN A 24 -4.96 -6.24 -15.99
C GLN A 24 -4.94 -7.03 -14.68
N ALA A 25 -4.12 -8.07 -14.63
CA ALA A 25 -3.99 -8.89 -13.44
C ALA A 25 -3.44 -8.01 -12.30
N VAL A 26 -4.16 -7.98 -11.18
CA VAL A 26 -3.72 -7.24 -10.00
C VAL A 26 -2.41 -7.84 -9.47
N PRO A 27 -1.33 -7.06 -9.29
CA PRO A 27 -0.08 -7.59 -8.77
C PRO A 27 -0.27 -8.16 -7.36
N GLN A 28 0.17 -9.40 -7.16
CA GLN A 28 -0.05 -10.13 -5.90
C GLN A 28 1.19 -10.06 -4.99
N PRO A 29 1.02 -9.83 -3.68
CA PRO A 29 2.15 -9.81 -2.75
C PRO A 29 2.76 -11.20 -2.56
N SER A 30 4.05 -11.24 -2.24
CA SER A 30 4.75 -12.47 -1.86
C SER A 30 4.11 -13.12 -0.63
N THR A 31 3.98 -14.44 -0.65
CA THR A 31 3.42 -15.26 0.44
C THR A 31 4.49 -15.86 1.35
N GLU A 32 5.77 -15.59 1.12
CA GLU A 32 6.85 -16.13 1.97
C GLU A 32 6.75 -15.60 3.40
N PRO A 33 7.08 -16.41 4.42
CA PRO A 33 7.01 -15.98 5.80
C PRO A 33 8.02 -14.87 6.13
N LEU A 34 7.71 -14.07 7.15
CA LEU A 34 8.65 -13.08 7.70
C LEU A 34 9.76 -13.79 8.50
N GLU A 35 11.02 -13.58 8.15
CA GLU A 35 12.18 -14.22 8.80
C GLU A 35 12.80 -13.32 9.88
N LEU A 36 12.11 -13.13 11.01
CA LEU A 36 12.60 -12.27 12.12
C LEU A 36 13.97 -12.69 12.69
N SER A 37 14.35 -13.97 12.56
CA SER A 37 15.67 -14.46 12.98
C SER A 37 16.83 -13.77 12.25
N LEU A 38 16.60 -13.20 11.06
CA LEU A 38 17.62 -12.43 10.33
C LEU A 38 17.96 -11.09 10.99
N LEU A 39 17.14 -10.63 11.95
CA LEU A 39 17.40 -9.41 12.73
C LEU A 39 18.25 -9.67 13.98
N GLU A 40 18.49 -10.93 14.33
CA GLU A 40 19.29 -11.28 15.52
C GLU A 40 20.75 -10.87 15.35
N PRO A 41 21.41 -10.37 16.40
CA PRO A 41 22.84 -10.06 16.35
C PRO A 41 23.67 -11.28 15.94
N GLY A 42 24.49 -11.12 14.89
CA GLY A 42 25.33 -12.22 14.39
C GLY A 42 24.57 -13.27 13.58
N ALA A 43 23.32 -13.02 13.20
CA ALA A 43 22.58 -13.89 12.28
C ALA A 43 23.40 -14.12 11.01
N PRO A 44 23.60 -15.39 10.59
CA PRO A 44 24.28 -15.67 9.34
C PRO A 44 23.38 -15.23 8.19
N LEU A 45 23.63 -14.03 7.68
CA LEU A 45 23.12 -13.58 6.39
C LEU A 45 23.86 -14.39 5.33
N ASN A 46 23.38 -15.62 5.15
CA ASN A 46 23.77 -16.53 4.09
C ASN A 46 23.70 -15.81 2.71
N ASN A 47 24.27 -16.45 1.69
CA ASN A 47 24.62 -15.97 0.33
C ASN A 47 23.50 -15.29 -0.51
N ARG A 48 22.37 -14.90 0.10
CA ARG A 48 21.20 -14.22 -0.44
C ARG A 48 21.27 -12.68 -0.38
N TYR A 49 22.41 -12.10 0.00
CA TYR A 49 22.63 -10.64 0.07
C TYR A 49 21.49 -9.87 0.77
N VAL A 50 20.93 -10.45 1.84
CA VAL A 50 19.86 -9.82 2.61
C VAL A 50 20.40 -8.58 3.33
N ILE A 51 19.68 -7.47 3.26
CA ILE A 51 20.07 -6.21 3.91
C ILE A 51 19.08 -5.92 5.04
N THR A 52 19.57 -5.72 6.25
CA THR A 52 18.75 -5.33 7.41
C THR A 52 19.16 -3.97 7.92
N ALA A 53 18.42 -3.42 8.87
CA ALA A 53 18.81 -2.19 9.56
C ALA A 53 20.19 -2.27 10.23
N ASN A 54 20.67 -3.48 10.56
CA ASN A 54 21.95 -3.70 11.23
C ASN A 54 23.11 -3.96 10.26
N THR A 55 22.83 -4.15 8.96
CA THR A 55 23.85 -4.50 7.95
C THR A 55 23.95 -3.50 6.81
N ILE A 56 23.45 -2.29 7.03
CA ILE A 56 23.58 -1.15 6.12
C ILE A 56 25.07 -0.84 5.92
N SER A 57 25.50 -0.66 4.66
CA SER A 57 26.85 -0.18 4.38
C SER A 57 27.03 1.24 4.91
N GLN A 58 28.11 1.46 5.67
CA GLN A 58 28.50 2.79 6.15
C GLN A 58 29.29 3.59 5.10
N SER A 59 29.87 2.90 4.11
CA SER A 59 30.68 3.49 3.04
C SER A 59 29.91 3.73 1.75
N ASP A 60 28.88 2.93 1.50
CA ASP A 60 28.13 2.92 0.25
C ASP A 60 26.64 3.12 0.52
N LEU A 61 25.95 3.80 -0.39
CA LEU A 61 24.50 3.96 -0.28
C LEU A 61 23.85 2.58 -0.46
N THR A 62 23.21 2.05 0.59
CA THR A 62 22.28 0.93 0.39
C THR A 62 21.11 1.45 -0.42
N VAL A 63 20.82 0.79 -1.52
CA VAL A 63 19.78 1.20 -2.46
C VAL A 63 18.61 0.21 -2.38
N PRO A 64 17.38 0.67 -2.08
CA PRO A 64 17.01 2.01 -1.62
C PRO A 64 17.55 2.34 -0.22
N SER A 65 17.77 3.63 0.06
CA SER A 65 18.18 4.08 1.41
C SER A 65 16.97 4.13 2.35
N LEU A 66 16.56 2.95 2.81
CA LEU A 66 15.47 2.78 3.78
C LEU A 66 15.77 3.48 5.11
N TRP A 67 17.04 3.55 5.49
CA TRP A 67 17.49 4.30 6.65
C TRP A 67 17.18 5.80 6.50
N TRP A 68 17.50 6.40 5.37
CA TRP A 68 17.20 7.82 5.17
C TRP A 68 15.70 8.10 5.12
N ALA A 69 14.93 7.25 4.44
CA ALA A 69 13.48 7.34 4.42
C ALA A 69 12.88 7.27 5.84
N ARG A 70 13.42 6.37 6.68
CA ARG A 70 13.06 6.29 8.11
C ARG A 70 13.36 7.57 8.86
N GLU A 71 14.57 8.10 8.76
CA GLU A 71 14.98 9.29 9.51
C GLU A 71 14.11 10.51 9.18
N GLN A 72 13.66 10.64 7.93
CA GLN A 72 12.84 11.77 7.48
C GLN A 72 11.34 11.61 7.79
N PHE A 73 10.81 10.39 7.77
CA PHE A 73 9.35 10.18 7.75
C PHE A 73 8.81 9.33 8.91
N ALA A 74 9.61 8.41 9.49
CA ALA A 74 9.09 7.35 10.34
C ALA A 74 10.03 6.91 11.48
N SER A 75 10.89 7.82 11.99
CA SER A 75 11.99 7.52 12.93
C SER A 75 11.58 6.83 14.24
N GLN A 76 10.29 6.80 14.56
CA GLN A 76 9.72 6.05 15.70
C GLN A 76 8.76 4.93 15.29
N LEU A 77 8.16 5.01 14.11
CA LEU A 77 7.15 4.05 13.65
C LEU A 77 7.80 2.81 13.03
N LEU A 78 8.85 2.99 12.22
CA LEU A 78 9.59 1.88 11.62
C LEU A 78 10.71 1.45 12.56
N ASP A 79 10.60 0.24 13.11
CA ASP A 79 11.58 -0.31 14.05
C ASP A 79 12.73 -0.97 13.31
N ASN A 80 12.45 -1.78 12.28
CA ASN A 80 13.42 -2.55 11.52
C ASN A 80 12.93 -2.81 10.09
N TRP A 81 13.81 -3.34 9.24
CA TRP A 81 13.45 -3.89 7.93
C TRP A 81 14.35 -5.06 7.54
N ILE A 82 13.86 -5.87 6.61
CA ILE A 82 14.60 -6.93 5.94
C ILE A 82 14.37 -6.76 4.44
N ALA A 83 15.43 -6.50 3.68
CA ALA A 83 15.39 -6.38 2.24
C ALA A 83 16.00 -7.64 1.61
N TYR A 84 15.17 -8.29 0.79
CA TYR A 84 15.47 -9.47 -0.01
C TYR A 84 15.67 -9.03 -1.47
N PRO A 85 16.90 -9.07 -1.99
CA PRO A 85 17.15 -8.72 -3.38
C PRO A 85 16.38 -9.62 -4.35
N ALA A 86 16.17 -9.12 -5.57
CA ALA A 86 15.63 -9.91 -6.66
C ALA A 86 16.51 -11.13 -6.95
N ASP A 87 15.89 -12.27 -7.26
CA ASP A 87 16.57 -13.55 -7.54
C ASP A 87 16.61 -13.89 -9.04
N GLY A 88 16.26 -12.92 -9.89
CA GLY A 88 16.14 -13.07 -11.35
C GLY A 88 14.79 -13.62 -11.82
N THR A 89 13.98 -14.18 -10.93
CA THR A 89 12.61 -14.64 -11.23
C THR A 89 11.57 -13.73 -10.58
N ASN A 90 11.85 -13.29 -9.35
CA ASN A 90 10.98 -12.47 -8.53
C ASN A 90 11.59 -11.07 -8.38
N ALA A 91 10.72 -10.06 -8.34
CA ALA A 91 11.11 -8.73 -7.91
C ALA A 91 11.64 -8.77 -6.47
N GLY A 92 12.45 -7.78 -6.11
CA GLY A 92 12.91 -7.63 -4.75
C GLY A 92 11.74 -7.47 -3.78
N ARG A 93 11.96 -7.81 -2.51
CA ARG A 93 10.98 -7.63 -1.44
C ARG A 93 11.61 -6.96 -0.25
N ILE A 94 10.91 -6.01 0.35
CA ILE A 94 11.28 -5.41 1.62
C ILE A 94 10.15 -5.66 2.61
N ASP A 95 10.48 -6.32 3.71
CA ASP A 95 9.58 -6.45 4.85
C ASP A 95 9.93 -5.36 5.87
N LEU A 96 9.01 -4.42 6.06
CA LEU A 96 9.09 -3.35 7.05
C LEU A 96 8.47 -3.84 8.37
N ILE A 97 9.18 -3.68 9.48
CA ILE A 97 8.71 -4.06 10.81
C ILE A 97 8.40 -2.79 11.59
N VAL A 98 7.12 -2.53 11.85
CA VAL A 98 6.65 -1.33 12.54
C VAL A 98 6.35 -1.58 14.02
N ASN A 99 6.46 -0.53 14.80
CA ASN A 99 6.00 -0.51 16.17
C ASN A 99 4.46 -0.63 16.22
N ARG A 100 3.95 -1.76 16.72
CA ARG A 100 2.50 -2.05 16.73
C ARG A 100 1.68 -0.99 17.48
N ARG A 101 2.21 -0.45 18.59
CA ARG A 101 1.47 0.56 19.38
C ARG A 101 1.30 1.84 18.58
N LEU A 102 2.35 2.30 17.91
CA LEU A 102 2.30 3.50 17.10
C LEU A 102 1.45 3.28 15.83
N TRP A 103 1.60 2.14 15.16
CA TRP A 103 0.77 1.76 14.01
C TRP A 103 -0.73 1.77 14.33
N ASN A 104 -1.11 1.22 15.48
CA ASN A 104 -2.51 1.18 15.92
C ASN A 104 -3.08 2.57 16.26
N ALA A 105 -2.22 3.53 16.57
CA ALA A 105 -2.63 4.91 16.81
C ALA A 105 -2.92 5.68 15.51
N LEU A 106 -2.37 5.23 14.37
CA LEU A 106 -2.59 5.85 13.07
C LEU A 106 -4.02 5.65 12.57
N ASP A 107 -4.53 6.66 11.88
CA ASP A 107 -5.73 6.54 11.06
C ASP A 107 -5.42 5.93 9.67
N TYR A 108 -6.46 5.74 8.86
CA TYR A 108 -6.34 5.16 7.52
C TYR A 108 -5.41 5.97 6.61
N LEU A 109 -5.54 7.31 6.60
CA LEU A 109 -4.76 8.16 5.70
C LEU A 109 -3.28 8.11 6.08
N GLN A 110 -2.97 8.17 7.36
CA GLN A 110 -1.59 8.06 7.86
C GLN A 110 -0.96 6.71 7.53
N ARG A 111 -1.72 5.61 7.63
CA ARG A 111 -1.25 4.28 7.21
C ARG A 111 -1.00 4.22 5.71
N TYR A 112 -1.91 4.78 4.92
CA TYR A 112 -1.75 4.86 3.48
C TYR A 112 -0.52 5.67 3.11
N GLU A 113 -0.32 6.84 3.71
CA GLU A 113 0.84 7.72 3.48
C GLU A 113 2.15 6.99 3.79
N PHE A 114 2.23 6.26 4.92
CA PHE A 114 3.39 5.45 5.25
C PHE A 114 3.69 4.40 4.18
N VAL A 115 2.69 3.60 3.81
CA VAL A 115 2.86 2.51 2.84
C VAL A 115 3.20 3.07 1.46
N ASN A 116 2.55 4.16 1.04
CA ASN A 116 2.79 4.79 -0.24
C ASN A 116 4.19 5.44 -0.30
N HIS A 117 4.64 6.09 0.77
CA HIS A 117 5.96 6.72 0.83
C HIS A 117 7.07 5.68 0.69
N PHE A 118 7.07 4.65 1.53
CA PHE A 118 8.07 3.58 1.46
C PHE A 118 7.93 2.74 0.19
N GLY A 119 6.72 2.50 -0.29
CA GLY A 119 6.45 1.86 -1.58
C GLY A 119 7.06 2.63 -2.76
N THR A 120 6.95 3.95 -2.75
CA THR A 120 7.54 4.82 -3.79
C THR A 120 9.07 4.81 -3.72
N VAL A 121 9.66 4.82 -2.51
CA VAL A 121 11.12 4.70 -2.34
C VAL A 121 11.63 3.34 -2.84
N ALA A 122 10.86 2.27 -2.60
CA ALA A 122 11.24 0.90 -2.95
C ALA A 122 11.06 0.56 -4.44
N ARG A 123 9.95 1.01 -5.05
CA ARG A 123 9.58 0.65 -6.43
C ARG A 123 10.64 1.09 -7.44
N ASP A 124 11.32 2.21 -7.20
CA ASP A 124 12.32 2.78 -8.11
C ASP A 124 13.54 1.84 -8.26
N PHE A 125 13.67 0.85 -7.37
CA PHE A 125 14.72 -0.16 -7.37
C PHE A 125 14.19 -1.59 -7.57
N GLY A 126 12.94 -1.74 -8.01
CA GLY A 126 12.36 -3.05 -8.29
C GLY A 126 11.95 -3.85 -7.05
N TYR A 127 11.62 -3.16 -5.95
CA TYR A 127 11.20 -3.80 -4.71
C TYR A 127 9.71 -3.60 -4.41
N ASN A 128 9.05 -4.68 -4.00
CA ASN A 128 7.74 -4.66 -3.33
C ASN A 128 7.91 -4.44 -1.82
N ILE A 129 6.89 -3.91 -1.16
CA ILE A 129 6.88 -3.70 0.30
C ILE A 129 5.79 -4.55 0.95
N ARG A 130 6.11 -5.11 2.10
CA ARG A 130 5.14 -5.64 3.06
C ARG A 130 5.38 -5.01 4.42
N VAL A 131 4.32 -4.70 5.15
CA VAL A 131 4.40 -4.11 6.49
C VAL A 131 3.94 -5.13 7.50
N PHE A 132 4.76 -5.39 8.51
CA PHE A 132 4.50 -6.33 9.59
C PHE A 132 4.69 -5.69 10.95
N ASN A 133 4.14 -6.33 11.99
CA ASN A 133 4.60 -6.14 13.37
C ASN A 133 5.43 -7.34 13.83
N TYR A 134 6.03 -7.25 15.03
CA TYR A 134 6.80 -8.36 15.62
C TYR A 134 5.98 -9.62 15.95
N GLN A 135 4.64 -9.56 15.91
CA GLN A 135 3.79 -10.76 15.98
C GLN A 135 3.60 -11.42 14.60
N GLN A 136 4.33 -10.96 13.58
CA GLN A 136 4.27 -11.44 12.19
C GLN A 136 2.89 -11.25 11.52
N GLU A 137 2.08 -10.33 12.05
CA GLU A 137 0.82 -9.95 11.41
C GLU A 137 1.11 -9.06 10.20
N LEU A 138 0.60 -9.44 9.02
CA LEU A 138 0.65 -8.60 7.82
C LEU A 138 -0.34 -7.45 7.94
N LEU A 139 0.18 -6.21 7.88
CA LEU A 139 -0.57 -4.98 8.14
C LEU A 139 -0.88 -4.16 6.90
N ALA A 140 -0.07 -4.31 5.84
CA ALA A 140 -0.25 -3.68 4.54
C ALA A 140 0.74 -4.24 3.52
N THR A 141 0.45 -4.06 2.23
CA THR A 141 1.36 -4.35 1.13
C THR A 141 1.39 -3.19 0.13
N TYR A 142 2.52 -3.02 -0.55
CA TYR A 142 2.66 -2.21 -1.77
C TYR A 142 3.33 -3.09 -2.81
N THR A 143 2.57 -3.54 -3.80
CA THR A 143 3.03 -4.50 -4.79
C THR A 143 2.95 -3.90 -6.18
N CYS A 144 4.01 -4.01 -6.96
CA CYS A 144 4.07 -3.55 -8.34
C CYS A 144 4.17 -4.71 -9.32
N ASP A 145 3.53 -4.53 -10.47
CA ASP A 145 3.93 -5.16 -11.71
C ASP A 145 5.07 -4.34 -12.31
N PHE A 146 6.28 -4.89 -12.29
CA PHE A 146 7.49 -4.24 -12.84
C PHE A 146 7.69 -4.50 -14.34
N THR A 147 6.69 -5.06 -15.03
CA THR A 147 6.73 -5.22 -16.49
C THR A 147 6.44 -3.90 -17.22
N VAL A 148 6.10 -3.95 -18.52
CA VAL A 148 6.07 -2.81 -19.46
C VAL A 148 5.25 -1.61 -18.95
N ASN A 149 4.22 -1.84 -18.13
CA ASN A 149 3.44 -0.79 -17.49
C ASN A 149 3.59 -0.90 -15.97
N LEU A 150 4.47 -0.08 -15.38
CA LEU A 150 4.65 -0.04 -13.93
C LEU A 150 3.31 0.30 -13.24
N GLN A 151 2.67 -0.72 -12.67
CA GLN A 151 1.41 -0.58 -11.95
C GLN A 151 1.58 -1.08 -10.53
N CYS A 152 1.36 -0.21 -9.56
CA CYS A 152 1.50 -0.55 -8.15
C CYS A 152 0.16 -0.42 -7.43
N GLN A 153 -0.08 -1.34 -6.50
CA GLN A 153 -1.28 -1.36 -5.68
C GLN A 153 -0.92 -1.49 -4.21
N ILE A 154 -1.60 -0.68 -3.39
CA ILE A 154 -1.65 -0.88 -1.95
C ILE A 154 -2.81 -1.82 -1.64
N ASP A 155 -2.55 -2.85 -0.84
CA ASP A 155 -3.56 -3.80 -0.38
C ASP A 155 -3.32 -4.17 1.09
N HIS A 156 -4.23 -4.96 1.67
CA HIS A 156 -4.19 -5.46 3.03
C HIS A 156 -4.01 -4.37 4.09
N LEU A 157 -4.37 -3.12 3.78
CA LEU A 157 -4.22 -1.99 4.69
C LEU A 157 -5.19 -2.16 5.86
N ASN A 158 -4.68 -2.69 6.97
CA ASN A 158 -5.48 -3.00 8.14
C ASN A 158 -6.24 -1.74 8.59
N THR A 159 -7.56 -1.83 8.80
CA THR A 159 -8.42 -0.69 9.16
C THR A 159 -8.82 -0.68 10.64
N THR A 160 -8.30 -1.60 11.46
CA THR A 160 -8.61 -1.72 12.90
C THR A 160 -8.11 -0.56 13.79
N GLY A 161 -7.73 0.57 13.18
CA GLY A 161 -7.25 1.78 13.85
C GLY A 161 -8.35 2.77 14.23
N ARG A 162 -7.94 3.97 14.65
CA ARG A 162 -8.87 5.07 14.95
C ARG A 162 -9.69 5.40 13.70
N PRO A 163 -11.04 5.47 13.79
CA PRO A 163 -11.88 5.90 12.68
C PRO A 163 -11.53 7.34 12.29
N GLY A 164 -10.81 7.51 11.18
CA GLY A 164 -10.18 8.76 10.78
C GLY A 164 -11.00 9.66 9.87
N LEU A 165 -12.33 9.66 9.97
CA LEU A 165 -13.18 10.60 9.23
C LEU A 165 -14.36 11.06 10.09
N ARG A 166 -14.11 12.02 11.01
CA ARG A 166 -15.21 12.88 11.48
C ARG A 166 -15.40 13.98 10.44
N ARG A 167 -16.53 13.96 9.73
CA ARG A 167 -16.96 15.09 8.90
C ARG A 167 -16.89 16.37 9.74
N ILE A 168 -16.15 17.36 9.26
CA ILE A 168 -16.27 18.73 9.75
C ILE A 168 -17.63 19.22 9.25
N GLY A 169 -18.67 19.14 10.08
CA GLY A 169 -20.00 19.62 9.70
C GLY A 169 -21.20 19.02 10.44
N GLU A 170 -21.05 18.48 11.66
CA GLU A 170 -22.20 18.00 12.43
C GLU A 170 -22.26 18.67 13.81
N GLY A 171 -23.38 19.37 14.02
CA GLY A 171 -23.51 20.52 14.89
C GLY A 171 -23.34 20.26 16.39
N GLN A 172 -22.68 21.22 17.05
CA GLN A 172 -22.99 21.50 18.44
C GLN A 172 -24.34 22.23 18.47
N ASN A 173 -25.38 21.47 18.79
CA ASN A 173 -26.67 21.98 19.21
C ASN A 173 -26.45 22.70 20.55
N GLY A 174 -26.11 23.98 20.49
CA GLY A 174 -26.00 24.84 21.66
C GLY A 174 -27.39 25.19 22.17
N THR A 175 -27.83 24.48 23.21
CA THR A 175 -29.01 24.84 24.01
C THR A 175 -28.79 26.24 24.59
N MET A 176 -29.42 27.24 23.96
CA MET A 176 -29.50 28.60 24.46
C MET A 176 -30.35 28.59 25.73
N ARG A 177 -29.70 28.69 26.91
CA ARG A 177 -30.40 29.06 28.14
C ARG A 177 -30.74 30.53 28.05
N GLN A 178 -32.03 30.80 27.90
CA GLN A 178 -32.63 32.11 28.06
C GLN A 178 -32.44 32.53 29.52
N LEU A 179 -31.63 33.58 29.76
CA LEU A 179 -31.67 34.31 31.02
C LEU A 179 -32.83 35.30 30.90
N ASP A 180 -33.93 34.98 31.57
CA ASP A 180 -34.95 35.97 31.89
C ASP A 180 -34.35 36.96 32.89
N THR A 181 -34.24 38.23 32.48
CA THR A 181 -33.99 39.35 33.39
C THR A 181 -35.33 40.04 33.57
N GLU A 182 -36.03 39.71 34.66
CA GLU A 182 -37.16 40.47 35.15
C GLU A 182 -36.68 41.83 35.65
N SER A 183 -37.35 42.85 35.13
CA SER A 183 -37.32 44.24 35.54
C SER A 183 -38.11 44.45 36.83
N GLU A 184 -37.47 45.03 37.84
CA GLU A 184 -38.07 45.98 38.80
C GLU A 184 -36.98 46.90 39.36
#